data_AF-A0A4U1B8F8-F1
#
_entry.id   AF-A0A4U1B8F8-F1
#
_cell.length_a   1.000
_cell.length_b   1.000
_cell.length_c   1.000
_cell.angle_alpha   90.00
_cell.angle_beta   90.00
_cell.angle_gamma   90.00
#
_symmetry.space_group_name_H-M   'P 1'
#
loop_
_entity.id
_entity.type
_entity.pdbx_description
1 polymer ?
#
loop_
_entity_poly.entity_id
_entity_poly.type
_entity_poly.pdbx_seq_one_letter_code
_entity_poly.pdbx_strand_id
1 'polypeptide(L)'
;MGFCRLVCLTFSGLLSVAVCAGEDTAKSQQELVQNFTEIHQNMMAKVAVADMLFGCKLEKQEVEASGSELQTYIVDTDRNSLAEQLMACIGEENIGSEMALNFGIIGCFSDQTRHLEQQEQQQKMTQVADAMKVISKEERQKSFTQCVNNQALQYLQVEK
;
A
#
# COMPACT_ATOMS: atom_id res chain seq x y z
N MET A 1 25.70 32.45 -5.24
CA MET A 1 26.43 32.80 -6.48
C MET A 1 26.45 31.55 -7.36
N GLY A 2 25.51 31.43 -8.29
CA GLY A 2 25.41 30.27 -9.20
C GLY A 2 26.31 30.45 -10.42
N PHE A 3 27.12 29.45 -10.76
CA PHE A 3 27.92 29.43 -11.97
C PHE A 3 27.10 28.89 -13.15
N CYS A 4 26.74 29.77 -14.08
CA CYS A 4 26.14 29.41 -15.36
C CYS A 4 27.26 29.03 -16.34
N ARG A 5 27.37 27.74 -16.72
CA ARG A 5 28.37 27.31 -17.72
C ARG A 5 27.82 27.52 -19.12
N LEU A 6 28.46 28.41 -19.86
CA LEU A 6 28.21 28.67 -21.27
C LEU A 6 28.80 27.52 -22.11
N VAL A 7 27.95 26.64 -22.65
CA VAL A 7 28.38 25.66 -23.67
C VAL A 7 28.19 26.31 -25.04
N CYS A 8 29.29 26.70 -25.68
CA CYS A 8 29.29 27.32 -27.00
C CYS A 8 29.51 26.22 -28.06
N LEU A 9 28.43 25.67 -28.60
CA LEU A 9 28.47 24.84 -29.81
C LEU A 9 28.37 25.76 -31.02
N THR A 10 29.47 25.91 -31.76
CA THR A 10 29.52 26.68 -33.00
C THR A 10 28.86 25.92 -34.14
N PHE A 11 27.60 26.22 -34.44
CA PHE A 11 27.03 26.02 -35.78
C PHE A 11 25.97 27.10 -36.03
N SER A 12 26.12 27.81 -37.14
CA SER A 12 25.29 28.93 -37.58
C SER A 12 23.78 28.65 -37.49
N GLY A 13 23.05 29.56 -36.84
CA GLY A 13 21.59 29.56 -36.81
C GLY A 13 21.06 30.07 -35.47
N LEU A 14 20.76 31.37 -35.40
CA LEU A 14 20.20 32.07 -34.23
C LEU A 14 18.91 31.42 -33.73
N LEU A 15 18.97 30.79 -32.54
CA LEU A 15 17.94 30.89 -31.51
C LEU A 15 18.57 30.49 -30.15
N SER A 16 19.09 31.48 -29.41
CA SER A 16 19.54 31.27 -28.04
C SER A 16 18.30 31.22 -27.12
N VAL A 17 17.79 30.01 -26.86
CA VAL A 17 16.81 29.83 -25.77
C VAL A 17 17.60 29.78 -24.47
N ALA A 18 17.55 30.86 -23.69
CA ALA A 18 17.99 30.84 -22.31
C ALA A 18 17.00 29.96 -21.52
N VAL A 19 17.34 28.70 -21.28
CA VAL A 19 16.61 27.86 -20.32
C VAL A 19 17.08 28.27 -18.92
N CYS A 20 16.35 29.22 -18.32
CA CYS A 20 16.38 29.43 -16.89
C CYS A 20 15.49 28.35 -16.23
N ALA A 21 16.03 27.15 -16.03
CA ALA A 21 15.41 26.18 -15.13
C ALA A 21 15.71 26.61 -13.68
N GLY A 22 15.08 27.71 -13.25
CA GLY A 22 15.31 28.34 -11.95
C GLY A 22 14.19 28.01 -10.97
N GLU A 23 14.57 27.46 -9.81
CA GLU A 23 13.85 27.33 -8.52
C GLU A 23 12.34 26.98 -8.47
N ASP A 24 11.47 27.65 -9.23
CA ASP A 24 10.01 27.43 -9.20
C ASP A 24 9.61 26.02 -9.68
N THR A 25 10.27 25.48 -10.71
CA THR A 25 10.00 24.10 -11.18
C THR A 25 10.49 23.03 -10.20
N ALA A 26 11.54 23.33 -9.43
CA ALA A 26 12.06 22.41 -8.41
C ALA A 26 11.19 22.41 -7.16
N LYS A 27 10.73 23.59 -6.73
CA LYS A 27 9.81 23.76 -5.60
C LYS A 27 8.44 23.13 -5.88
N SER A 28 7.91 23.31 -7.09
CA SER A 28 6.67 22.67 -7.53
C SER A 28 6.77 21.13 -7.58
N GLN A 29 7.90 20.57 -8.03
CA GLN A 29 8.12 19.11 -8.00
C GLN A 29 8.20 18.57 -6.57
N GLN A 30 8.87 19.29 -5.67
CA GLN A 30 8.99 18.88 -4.27
C GLN A 30 7.62 18.86 -3.57
N GLU A 31 6.77 19.85 -3.83
CA GLU A 31 5.39 19.92 -3.32
C GLU A 31 4.54 18.75 -3.83
N LEU A 32 4.62 18.43 -5.12
CA LEU A 32 3.93 17.27 -5.70
C LEU A 32 4.36 15.95 -5.05
N VAL A 33 5.67 15.77 -4.85
CA VAL A 33 6.22 14.56 -4.20
C VAL A 33 5.76 14.47 -2.74
N GLN A 34 5.74 15.59 -2.02
CA GLN A 34 5.26 15.63 -0.63
C GLN A 34 3.78 15.27 -0.54
N ASN A 35 2.93 15.89 -1.38
CA ASN A 35 1.50 15.61 -1.42
C ASN A 35 1.22 14.13 -1.76
N PHE A 36 1.93 13.59 -2.76
CA PHE A 36 1.81 12.16 -3.09
C PHE A 36 2.24 11.27 -1.92
N THR A 37 3.33 11.62 -1.23
CA THR A 37 3.83 10.86 -0.08
C THR A 37 2.79 10.83 1.05
N GLU A 38 2.19 11.97 1.38
CA GLU A 38 1.18 12.07 2.44
C GLU A 38 -0.07 11.25 2.10
N ILE A 39 -0.60 11.43 0.88
CA ILE A 39 -1.76 10.68 0.39
C ILE A 39 -1.48 9.18 0.43
N HIS A 40 -0.30 8.77 -0.05
CA HIS A 40 0.10 7.38 -0.07
C HIS A 40 0.26 6.78 1.32
N GLN A 41 0.89 7.50 2.26
CA GLN A 41 1.03 7.04 3.64
C GLN A 41 -0.33 6.88 4.33
N ASN A 42 -1.26 7.82 4.11
CA ASN A 42 -2.61 7.71 4.63
C ASN A 42 -3.36 6.50 4.05
N MET A 43 -3.23 6.26 2.75
CA MET A 43 -3.83 5.10 2.10
C MET A 43 -3.21 3.79 2.60
N MET A 44 -1.88 3.71 2.73
CA MET A 44 -1.20 2.56 3.34
C MET A 44 -1.74 2.25 4.74
N ALA A 45 -1.93 3.27 5.58
CA ALA A 45 -2.48 3.07 6.92
C ALA A 45 -3.92 2.55 6.89
N LYS A 46 -4.75 3.04 5.96
CA LYS A 46 -6.13 2.54 5.77
C LYS A 46 -6.15 1.08 5.29
N VAL A 47 -5.37 0.78 4.25
CA VAL A 47 -5.25 -0.57 3.67
C VAL A 47 -4.75 -1.56 4.72
N ALA A 48 -3.71 -1.22 5.48
CA ALA A 48 -3.19 -2.11 6.51
C ALA A 48 -4.25 -2.52 7.55
N VAL A 49 -5.07 -1.57 8.00
CA VAL A 49 -6.16 -1.85 8.95
C VAL A 49 -7.25 -2.70 8.30
N ALA A 50 -7.59 -2.42 7.04
CA ALA A 50 -8.56 -3.20 6.28
C ALA A 50 -8.10 -4.65 6.08
N ASP A 51 -6.84 -4.89 5.72
CA ASP A 51 -6.28 -6.23 5.56
C ASP A 51 -6.31 -7.01 6.87
N MET A 52 -5.91 -6.38 7.99
CA MET A 52 -5.98 -7.02 9.31
C MET A 52 -7.41 -7.35 9.70
N LEU A 53 -8.36 -6.45 9.45
CA LEU A 53 -9.77 -6.68 9.75
C LEU A 53 -10.32 -7.83 8.92
N PHE A 54 -10.07 -7.81 7.62
CA PHE A 54 -10.54 -8.86 6.71
C PHE A 54 -9.95 -10.21 7.08
N GLY A 55 -8.63 -10.30 7.33
CA GLY A 55 -8.00 -11.53 7.79
C GLY A 55 -8.57 -12.06 9.10
N CYS A 56 -8.86 -11.18 10.06
CA CYS A 56 -9.50 -11.56 11.32
C CYS A 56 -10.93 -12.09 11.10
N LYS A 57 -11.73 -11.43 10.27
CA LYS A 57 -13.08 -11.90 9.92
C LYS A 57 -13.05 -13.22 9.16
N LEU A 58 -12.05 -13.41 8.28
CA LEU A 58 -11.88 -14.64 7.52
C LEU A 58 -11.57 -15.82 8.45
N GLU A 59 -10.70 -15.64 9.43
CA GLU A 59 -10.41 -16.64 10.47
C GLU A 59 -11.68 -17.01 11.26
N LYS A 60 -12.53 -16.01 11.56
CA LYS A 60 -13.82 -16.21 12.25
C LYS A 60 -14.95 -16.74 11.36
N GLN A 61 -14.70 -16.96 10.07
CA GLN A 61 -15.70 -17.39 9.08
C GLN A 61 -16.88 -16.42 8.95
N GLU A 62 -16.62 -15.11 9.14
CA GLU A 62 -17.61 -14.04 8.99
C GLU A 62 -17.66 -13.48 7.56
N VAL A 63 -16.67 -13.83 6.73
CA VAL A 63 -16.48 -13.36 5.33
C VAL A 63 -15.96 -14.49 4.46
N GLU A 64 -16.15 -14.36 3.15
CA GLU A 64 -15.64 -15.32 2.16
C GLU A 64 -14.25 -14.91 1.64
N ALA A 65 -13.44 -15.88 1.23
CA ALA A 65 -12.07 -15.64 0.77
C ALA A 65 -11.96 -14.91 -0.60
N SER A 66 -13.08 -14.55 -1.23
CA SER A 66 -13.15 -14.00 -2.59
C SER A 66 -12.59 -12.59 -2.75
N GLY A 67 -12.17 -11.92 -1.66
CA GLY A 67 -11.50 -10.61 -1.68
C GLY A 67 -12.39 -9.42 -2.07
N SER A 68 -13.62 -9.64 -2.51
CA SER A 68 -14.55 -8.56 -2.90
C SER A 68 -14.94 -7.67 -1.72
N GLU A 69 -15.09 -8.23 -0.53
CA GLU A 69 -15.44 -7.47 0.69
C GLU A 69 -14.28 -6.58 1.16
N LEU A 70 -13.03 -7.00 0.92
CA LEU A 70 -11.86 -6.19 1.24
C LEU A 70 -11.80 -4.91 0.41
N GLN A 71 -12.16 -4.98 -0.88
CA GLN A 71 -12.29 -3.79 -1.70
C GLN A 71 -13.33 -2.81 -1.13
N THR A 72 -14.50 -3.31 -0.69
CA THR A 72 -15.51 -2.48 -0.02
C THR A 72 -14.98 -1.85 1.27
N TYR A 73 -14.21 -2.58 2.07
CA TYR A 73 -13.58 -2.02 3.27
C TYR A 73 -12.61 -0.88 2.92
N ILE A 74 -11.78 -1.08 1.91
CA ILE A 74 -10.76 -0.09 1.53
C ILE A 74 -11.37 1.13 0.84
N VAL A 75 -12.40 0.97 0.01
CA VAL A 75 -13.00 2.10 -0.74
C VAL A 75 -14.07 2.80 0.09
N ASP A 76 -15.01 2.06 0.67
CA ASP A 76 -16.27 2.62 1.17
C ASP A 76 -16.30 2.87 2.68
N THR A 77 -15.32 2.34 3.44
CA THR A 77 -15.27 2.50 4.91
C THR A 77 -14.14 3.45 5.30
N ASP A 78 -14.36 4.37 6.24
CA ASP A 78 -13.30 5.24 6.74
C ASP A 78 -12.33 4.49 7.67
N ARG A 79 -11.10 4.99 7.79
CA ARG A 79 -10.03 4.35 8.57
C ARG A 79 -10.38 4.15 10.04
N ASN A 80 -11.09 5.09 10.66
CA ASN A 80 -11.40 5.00 12.10
C ASN A 80 -12.45 3.91 12.34
N SER A 81 -13.48 3.85 11.49
CA SER A 81 -14.47 2.77 11.51
C SER A 81 -13.85 1.40 11.27
N LEU A 82 -12.85 1.30 10.38
CA LEU A 82 -12.07 0.07 10.20
C LEU A 82 -11.27 -0.29 11.45
N ALA A 83 -10.65 0.70 12.11
CA ALA A 83 -9.87 0.48 13.32
C ALA A 83 -10.75 0.01 14.48
N GLU A 84 -11.93 0.59 14.67
CA GLU A 84 -12.90 0.15 15.67
C GLU A 84 -13.37 -1.28 15.43
N GLN A 85 -13.70 -1.63 14.19
CA GLN A 85 -14.06 -2.99 13.82
C GLN A 85 -12.89 -3.97 14.01
N LEU A 86 -11.66 -3.55 13.70
CA LEU A 86 -10.47 -4.36 13.91
C LEU A 86 -10.28 -4.65 15.40
N MET A 87 -10.34 -3.62 16.25
CA MET A 87 -10.23 -3.77 17.70
C MET A 87 -11.31 -4.73 18.23
N ALA A 88 -12.55 -4.61 17.75
CA ALA A 88 -13.61 -5.55 18.10
C ALA A 88 -13.32 -6.98 17.63
N CYS A 89 -12.68 -7.15 16.47
CA CYS A 89 -12.37 -8.46 15.92
C CYS A 89 -11.21 -9.14 16.68
N ILE A 90 -10.11 -8.43 16.94
CA ILE A 90 -8.93 -8.98 17.61
C ILE A 90 -9.08 -9.08 19.14
N GLY A 91 -10.10 -8.41 19.71
CA GLY A 91 -10.43 -8.51 21.13
C GLY A 91 -9.39 -7.82 22.02
N GLU A 92 -8.80 -8.57 22.94
CA GLU A 92 -7.78 -8.06 23.88
C GLU A 92 -6.37 -7.98 23.27
N GLU A 93 -6.17 -8.54 22.07
CA GLU A 93 -4.90 -8.46 21.36
C GLU A 93 -4.61 -7.02 20.91
N ASN A 94 -3.33 -6.68 20.86
CA ASN A 94 -2.90 -5.38 20.33
C ASN A 94 -2.69 -5.44 18.81
N ILE A 95 -2.85 -4.29 18.13
CA ILE A 95 -2.65 -4.16 16.67
C ILE A 95 -1.21 -4.53 16.23
N GLY A 96 -0.22 -4.42 17.12
CA GLY A 96 1.18 -4.80 16.86
C GLY A 96 1.53 -6.25 17.21
N SER A 97 0.53 -7.06 17.58
CA SER A 97 0.71 -8.45 17.96
C SER A 97 1.09 -9.30 16.76
N GLU A 98 1.65 -10.49 17.02
CA GLU A 98 1.89 -11.45 15.93
C GLU A 98 0.57 -11.91 15.29
N MET A 99 -0.49 -12.00 16.07
CA MET A 99 -1.82 -12.38 15.57
C MET A 99 -2.36 -11.33 14.59
N ALA A 100 -2.36 -10.05 14.97
CA ALA A 100 -2.82 -8.98 14.12
C ALA A 100 -1.97 -8.86 12.84
N LEU A 101 -0.65 -9.00 12.97
CA LEU A 101 0.25 -9.05 11.80
C LEU A 101 -0.09 -10.22 10.87
N ASN A 102 -0.39 -11.39 11.42
CA ASN A 102 -0.74 -12.57 10.64
C ASN A 102 -2.06 -12.37 9.88
N PHE A 103 -3.07 -11.76 10.52
CA PHE A 103 -4.31 -11.38 9.84
C PHE A 103 -4.06 -10.39 8.71
N GLY A 104 -3.20 -9.39 8.92
CA GLY A 104 -2.82 -8.45 7.87
C GLY A 104 -2.20 -9.13 6.65
N ILE A 105 -1.30 -10.11 6.87
CA ILE A 105 -0.71 -10.88 5.77
C ILE A 105 -1.77 -11.68 5.02
N ILE A 106 -2.67 -12.35 5.76
CA ILE A 106 -3.76 -13.13 5.15
C ILE A 106 -4.63 -12.21 4.28
N GLY A 107 -5.10 -11.08 4.82
CA GLY A 107 -5.94 -10.15 4.08
C GLY A 107 -5.26 -9.59 2.83
N CYS A 108 -4.01 -9.17 2.95
CA CYS A 108 -3.28 -8.65 1.81
C CYS A 108 -3.05 -9.70 0.72
N PHE A 109 -2.70 -10.94 1.07
CA PHE A 109 -2.51 -11.99 0.06
C PHE A 109 -3.82 -12.49 -0.54
N SER A 110 -4.93 -12.47 0.20
CA SER A 110 -6.27 -12.71 -0.34
C SER A 110 -6.58 -11.70 -1.45
N ASP A 111 -6.24 -10.44 -1.25
CA ASP A 111 -6.39 -9.39 -2.27
C ASP A 111 -5.47 -9.60 -3.48
N GLN A 112 -4.18 -9.88 -3.22
CA GLN A 112 -3.19 -10.09 -4.30
C GLN A 112 -3.58 -11.26 -5.21
N THR A 113 -4.25 -12.27 -4.67
CA THR A 113 -4.63 -13.48 -5.39
C THR A 113 -6.08 -13.46 -5.87
N ARG A 114 -6.83 -12.38 -5.66
CA ARG A 114 -8.27 -12.27 -6.02
C ARG A 114 -8.59 -12.48 -7.51
N HIS A 115 -7.59 -12.33 -8.37
CA HIS A 115 -7.70 -12.49 -9.82
C HIS A 115 -7.53 -13.94 -10.28
N LEU A 116 -7.12 -14.84 -9.37
CA LEU A 116 -6.94 -16.26 -9.63
C LEU A 116 -8.26 -17.03 -9.44
N GLU A 117 -8.34 -18.22 -10.01
CA GLU A 117 -9.47 -19.12 -9.72
C GLU A 117 -9.41 -19.63 -8.27
N GLN A 118 -10.58 -19.93 -7.68
CA GLN A 118 -10.69 -20.30 -6.26
C GLN A 118 -9.73 -21.41 -5.82
N GLN A 119 -9.55 -22.45 -6.65
CA GLN A 119 -8.65 -23.56 -6.32
C GLN A 119 -7.18 -23.10 -6.25
N GLU A 120 -6.76 -22.26 -7.19
CA GLU A 120 -5.41 -21.71 -7.20
C GLU A 120 -5.22 -20.72 -6.05
N GLN A 121 -6.21 -19.87 -5.80
CA GLN A 121 -6.22 -18.95 -4.68
C GLN A 121 -6.01 -19.70 -3.35
N GLN A 122 -6.78 -20.78 -3.12
CA GLN A 122 -6.65 -21.60 -1.91
C GLN A 122 -5.26 -22.24 -1.78
N GLN A 123 -4.69 -22.71 -2.90
CA GLN A 123 -3.34 -23.27 -2.90
C GLN A 123 -2.29 -22.21 -2.53
N LYS A 124 -2.38 -20.99 -3.08
CA LYS A 124 -1.48 -19.88 -2.75
C LYS A 124 -1.62 -19.47 -1.28
N MET A 125 -2.85 -19.36 -0.77
CA MET A 125 -3.08 -19.02 0.63
C MET A 125 -2.55 -20.09 1.59
N THR A 126 -2.60 -21.37 1.20
CA THR A 126 -1.95 -22.46 1.96
C THR A 126 -0.43 -22.27 2.02
N GLN A 127 0.21 -21.91 0.90
CA GLN A 127 1.65 -21.63 0.86
C GLN A 127 2.03 -20.42 1.73
N VAL A 128 1.19 -19.38 1.73
CA VAL A 128 1.38 -18.20 2.59
C VAL A 128 1.32 -18.62 4.06
N ALA A 129 0.30 -19.39 4.45
CA ALA A 129 0.14 -19.88 5.82
C ALA A 129 1.34 -20.75 6.26
N ASP A 130 1.86 -21.60 5.38
CA ASP A 130 3.04 -22.42 5.67
C ASP A 130 4.33 -21.60 5.76
N ALA A 131 4.51 -20.61 4.89
CA ALA A 131 5.66 -19.70 4.94
C ALA A 131 5.68 -18.91 6.26
N MET A 132 4.52 -18.44 6.72
CA MET A 132 4.40 -17.67 7.97
C MET A 132 4.85 -18.45 9.21
N LYS A 133 4.78 -19.78 9.20
CA LYS A 133 5.22 -20.64 10.31
C LYS A 133 6.75 -20.70 10.44
N VAL A 134 7.50 -20.40 9.38
CA VAL A 134 8.96 -20.59 9.33
C VAL A 134 9.75 -19.29 9.30
N ILE A 135 9.16 -18.18 8.85
CA ILE A 135 9.81 -16.86 8.82
C ILE A 135 9.61 -16.08 10.12
N SER A 136 10.54 -15.17 10.44
CA SER A 136 10.49 -14.39 11.69
C SER A 136 9.37 -13.35 11.69
N LYS A 137 9.02 -12.80 12.86
CA LYS A 137 8.06 -11.70 12.98
C LYS A 137 8.50 -10.48 12.16
N GLU A 138 9.79 -10.16 12.17
CA GLU A 138 10.37 -9.05 11.42
C GLU A 138 10.25 -9.27 9.91
N GLU A 139 10.48 -10.51 9.45
CA GLU A 139 10.29 -10.87 8.04
C GLU A 139 8.82 -10.77 7.64
N ARG A 140 7.90 -11.28 8.47
CA ARG A 140 6.46 -11.10 8.29
C ARG A 140 6.07 -9.63 8.21
N GLN A 141 6.60 -8.79 9.09
CA GLN A 141 6.33 -7.36 9.09
C GLN A 141 6.84 -6.67 7.83
N LYS A 142 8.03 -7.05 7.34
CA LYS A 142 8.57 -6.56 6.08
C LYS A 142 7.70 -6.97 4.89
N SER A 143 7.31 -8.25 4.82
CA SER A 143 6.42 -8.77 3.78
C SER A 143 5.06 -8.05 3.79
N PHE A 144 4.44 -7.90 4.95
CA PHE A 144 3.19 -7.18 5.09
C PHE A 144 3.31 -5.71 4.65
N THR A 145 4.37 -5.03 5.08
CA THR A 145 4.64 -3.63 4.68
C THR A 145 4.76 -3.48 3.16
N GLN A 146 5.48 -4.41 2.50
CA GLN A 146 5.61 -4.40 1.04
C GLN A 146 4.28 -4.67 0.34
N CYS A 147 3.49 -5.59 0.90
CA CYS A 147 2.18 -5.97 0.40
C CYS A 147 1.21 -4.78 0.42
N VAL A 148 1.07 -4.13 1.58
CA VAL A 148 0.26 -2.92 1.79
C VAL A 148 0.71 -1.77 0.90
N ASN A 149 2.02 -1.57 0.75
CA ASN A 149 2.56 -0.54 -0.14
C ASN A 149 2.08 -0.74 -1.58
N ASN A 150 2.10 -1.98 -2.08
CA ASN A 150 1.65 -2.29 -3.43
C ASN A 150 0.13 -2.13 -3.59
N GLN A 151 -0.65 -2.56 -2.60
CA GLN A 151 -2.11 -2.36 -2.62
C GLN A 151 -2.48 -0.88 -2.56
N ALA A 152 -1.85 -0.09 -1.70
CA ALA A 152 -2.11 1.34 -1.58
C ALA A 152 -1.94 2.04 -2.94
N LEU A 153 -0.90 1.70 -3.70
CA LEU A 153 -0.70 2.21 -5.07
C LEU A 153 -1.85 1.81 -6.01
N GLN A 154 -2.44 0.63 -5.86
CA GLN A 154 -3.58 0.20 -6.66
C GLN A 154 -4.85 0.99 -6.29
N TYR A 155 -5.14 1.14 -5.00
CA TYR A 155 -6.36 1.80 -4.55
C TYR A 155 -6.36 3.33 -4.76
N LEU A 156 -5.19 3.98 -4.73
CA LEU A 156 -5.07 5.39 -5.11
C LEU A 156 -5.45 5.66 -6.57
N GLN A 157 -5.39 4.65 -7.44
CA GLN A 157 -5.79 4.81 -8.85
C GLN A 157 -7.31 4.68 -9.03
N VAL A 158 -8.01 4.14 -8.04
CA VAL A 158 -9.45 3.84 -8.08
C VAL A 158 -10.31 4.96 -7.49
N GLU A 159 -9.78 5.83 -6.61
CA GLU A 159 -10.49 7.00 -6.04
C GLU A 159 -10.76 8.15 -7.04
N LYS A 160 -10.87 7.89 -8.35
CA LYS A 160 -11.16 8.89 -9.38
C LYS A 160 -12.61 8.95 -9.80
#